data_AF-M0JUW7-F1
#
_entry.id   AF-M0JUW7-F1
#
_cell.length_a   1.000
_cell.length_b   1.000
_cell.length_c   1.000
_cell.angle_alpha   90.00
_cell.angle_beta   90.00
_cell.angle_gamma   90.00
#
_symmetry.space_group_name_H-M   'P 1'
#
loop_
_entity.id
_entity.type
_entity.pdbx_description
1 polymer ?
#
loop_
_entity_poly.entity_id
_entity_poly.type
_entity_poly.pdbx_seq_one_letter_code
_entity_poly.pdbx_strand_id
1 'polypeptide(L)'
;MSDDDVLRDRFRSHQPDQTDSTDNTNDANDTSETDMADVAHETQETDTTEETSVRERKQEAMYLRPRQRERLREFYDELDGRSKVAGEGGLAKNDDFYEAFVAFVLDERREEFIEYLDLDEL
;
A
#
# COMPACT_ATOMS: atom_id res chain seq x y z
N MET A 1 4.55 -38.83 -17.17
CA MET A 1 5.18 -37.70 -16.48
C MET A 1 4.05 -36.81 -16.03
N SER A 2 3.83 -36.74 -14.72
CA SER A 2 2.71 -36.01 -14.12
C SER A 2 3.18 -34.60 -13.78
N ASP A 3 2.28 -33.61 -13.84
CA ASP A 3 2.59 -32.20 -13.58
C ASP A 3 3.18 -31.94 -12.18
N ASP A 4 2.98 -32.86 -11.23
CA ASP A 4 3.60 -32.86 -9.90
C ASP A 4 5.14 -32.98 -9.93
N ASP A 5 5.71 -33.64 -10.94
CA ASP A 5 7.17 -33.82 -11.07
C ASP A 5 7.86 -32.50 -11.47
N VAL A 6 7.20 -31.69 -12.31
CA VAL A 6 7.73 -30.40 -12.79
C VAL A 6 7.75 -29.36 -11.67
N LEU A 7 6.72 -29.38 -10.81
CA LEU A 7 6.65 -28.50 -9.64
C LEU A 7 7.74 -28.86 -8.62
N ARG A 8 8.02 -30.16 -8.41
CA ARG A 8 9.07 -30.61 -7.48
C ARG A 8 10.49 -30.21 -7.88
N ASP A 9 10.81 -30.25 -9.18
CA ASP A 9 12.13 -29.83 -9.65
C ASP A 9 12.36 -28.31 -9.51
N ARG A 10 11.31 -27.50 -9.68
CA ARG A 10 11.39 -26.05 -9.56
C ARG A 10 11.66 -25.56 -8.13
N PHE A 11 11.23 -26.32 -7.11
CA PHE A 11 11.52 -25.99 -5.69
C PHE A 11 12.91 -26.44 -5.23
N ARG A 12 13.58 -27.34 -5.96
CA ARG A 12 14.96 -27.77 -5.64
C ARG A 12 16.02 -26.82 -6.15
N SER A 13 15.74 -26.02 -7.18
CA SER A 13 16.72 -25.09 -7.78
C SER A 13 16.92 -23.78 -7.01
N HIS A 14 16.22 -23.57 -5.90
CA HIS A 14 16.35 -22.39 -5.04
C HIS A 14 16.70 -22.77 -3.59
N GLN A 15 17.74 -23.59 -3.43
CA GLN A 15 18.48 -23.57 -2.18
C GLN A 15 19.49 -22.42 -2.22
N PRO A 16 19.51 -21.51 -1.23
CA PRO A 16 20.59 -20.54 -1.10
C PRO A 16 21.88 -21.29 -0.80
N ASP A 17 22.92 -20.97 -1.58
CA ASP A 17 24.26 -21.51 -1.47
C ASP A 17 24.79 -21.24 -0.06
N GLN A 18 24.93 -22.29 0.76
CA GLN A 18 25.70 -22.22 2.00
C GLN A 18 27.17 -22.32 1.63
N THR A 19 27.80 -21.19 1.37
CA THR A 19 29.27 -21.10 1.32
C THR A 19 29.79 -20.78 2.70
N ASP A 20 30.10 -21.85 3.44
CA ASP A 20 30.99 -21.80 4.59
C ASP A 20 32.43 -21.76 4.04
N SER A 21 33.17 -20.68 4.29
CA SER A 21 34.62 -20.63 4.13
C SER A 21 35.21 -19.57 5.05
N THR A 22 35.68 -20.05 6.19
CA THR A 22 36.78 -19.49 6.99
C THR A 22 38.04 -19.25 6.12
N ASP A 23 38.66 -18.07 6.16
CA ASP A 23 39.95 -17.83 6.86
C ASP A 23 40.52 -16.40 6.66
N ASN A 24 41.16 -15.91 7.72
CA ASN A 24 42.04 -14.75 7.99
C ASN A 24 42.55 -13.80 6.87
N THR A 25 42.60 -12.48 7.14
CA THR A 25 43.82 -11.72 7.58
C THR A 25 43.58 -10.19 7.67
N ASN A 26 44.32 -9.56 8.59
CA ASN A 26 44.37 -8.13 8.92
C ASN A 26 44.71 -7.22 7.72
N ASP A 27 44.13 -6.02 7.66
CA ASP A 27 44.96 -4.82 7.53
C ASP A 27 44.25 -3.56 8.06
N ALA A 28 45.06 -2.67 8.61
CA ALA A 28 44.68 -1.50 9.36
C ALA A 28 44.60 -0.24 8.48
N ASN A 29 43.85 0.76 8.98
CA ASN A 29 44.13 2.20 8.84
C ASN A 29 44.11 2.79 7.42
N ASP A 30 43.21 3.74 7.13
CA ASP A 30 43.52 5.18 7.17
C ASP A 30 42.37 6.02 6.58
N THR A 31 42.28 7.22 7.13
CA THR A 31 41.47 8.40 6.87
C THR A 31 41.40 8.87 5.40
N SER A 32 40.29 9.52 5.03
CA SER A 32 40.27 10.94 4.60
C SER A 32 38.90 11.39 4.06
N GLU A 33 38.38 12.41 4.73
CA GLU A 33 37.66 13.61 4.28
C GLU A 33 36.71 13.62 3.05
N THR A 34 35.53 14.17 3.35
CA THR A 34 34.58 14.91 2.52
C THR A 34 35.21 15.94 1.59
N ASP A 35 34.70 16.04 0.34
CA ASP A 35 34.34 17.34 -0.24
C ASP A 35 33.34 17.20 -1.41
N MET A 36 32.39 18.14 -1.46
CA MET A 36 31.38 18.30 -2.53
C MET A 36 31.96 19.07 -3.72
N ALA A 37 31.55 18.74 -4.96
CA ALA A 37 31.19 19.74 -5.98
C ALA A 37 30.56 19.12 -7.24
N ASP A 38 29.28 19.44 -7.40
CA ASP A 38 28.45 19.62 -8.60
C ASP A 38 29.14 19.74 -9.97
N VAL A 39 28.72 18.93 -10.95
CA VAL A 39 28.55 19.33 -12.37
C VAL A 39 27.40 18.53 -12.99
N ALA A 40 26.28 19.21 -13.22
CA ALA A 40 25.16 18.74 -14.02
C ALA A 40 25.55 18.44 -15.49
N HIS A 41 25.09 17.30 -16.02
CA HIS A 41 24.85 17.12 -17.45
C HIS A 41 23.49 16.46 -17.65
N GLU A 42 22.65 17.14 -18.43
CA GLU A 42 21.30 16.72 -18.83
C GLU A 42 21.29 15.33 -19.44
N THR A 43 20.32 14.51 -19.03
CA THR A 43 19.79 13.45 -19.89
C THR A 43 18.28 13.54 -19.83
N GLN A 44 17.73 14.11 -20.89
CA GLN A 44 16.31 14.13 -21.18
C GLN A 44 15.95 12.73 -21.71
N GLU A 45 15.44 11.87 -20.83
CA GLU A 45 14.82 10.59 -21.22
C GLU A 45 13.35 10.65 -20.79
N THR A 46 12.49 10.78 -21.79
CA THR A 46 11.04 10.63 -21.70
C THR A 46 10.65 9.17 -21.52
N ASP A 47 9.54 8.96 -20.81
CA ASP A 47 8.64 7.81 -20.77
C ASP A 47 8.89 6.63 -19.80
N THR A 48 7.93 6.53 -18.86
CA THR A 48 7.21 5.31 -18.40
C THR A 48 8.08 4.16 -17.83
N THR A 49 8.03 3.82 -16.56
CA THR A 49 6.85 3.35 -15.81
C THR A 49 7.25 3.40 -14.34
N GLU A 50 6.58 4.20 -13.51
CA GLU A 50 6.71 4.00 -12.07
C GLU A 50 6.11 2.63 -11.76
N GLU A 51 6.98 1.63 -11.53
CA GLU A 51 6.59 0.37 -10.92
C GLU A 51 6.13 0.67 -9.50
N THR A 52 4.89 1.15 -9.39
CA THR A 52 4.20 1.23 -8.11
C THR A 52 4.09 -0.20 -7.61
N SER A 53 4.93 -0.51 -6.62
CA SER A 53 4.87 -1.74 -5.85
C SER A 53 3.40 -2.07 -5.60
N VAL A 54 2.96 -3.27 -5.99
CA VAL A 54 1.55 -3.69 -5.82
C VAL A 54 1.11 -3.54 -4.36
N ARG A 55 2.07 -3.58 -3.43
CA ARG A 55 1.90 -3.38 -2.00
C ARG A 55 1.57 -1.94 -1.57
N GLU A 56 1.92 -0.94 -2.38
CA GLU A 56 1.68 0.48 -2.11
C GLU A 56 0.46 1.05 -2.84
N ARG A 57 -0.25 0.24 -3.64
CA ARG A 57 -1.49 0.69 -4.27
C ARG A 57 -2.52 0.99 -3.20
N LYS A 58 -2.74 2.27 -2.94
CA LYS A 58 -3.90 2.75 -2.18
C LYS A 58 -5.14 2.17 -2.86
N GLN A 59 -5.91 1.38 -2.13
CA GLN A 59 -7.19 0.90 -2.62
C GLN A 59 -8.11 2.12 -2.77
N GLU A 60 -8.42 2.46 -4.02
CA GLU A 60 -9.24 3.60 -4.39
C GLU A 60 -10.67 3.16 -4.72
N ALA A 61 -11.66 3.87 -4.19
CA ALA A 61 -13.04 3.75 -4.66
C ALA A 61 -13.12 4.36 -6.08
N MET A 62 -13.10 3.50 -7.10
CA MET A 62 -12.95 3.87 -8.52
C MET A 62 -14.02 4.86 -9.04
N TYR A 63 -15.16 4.96 -8.36
CA TYR A 63 -16.30 5.78 -8.78
C TYR A 63 -16.40 7.15 -8.10
N LEU A 64 -15.49 7.47 -7.17
CA LEU A 64 -15.51 8.74 -6.44
C LEU A 64 -14.59 9.78 -7.10
N ARG A 65 -15.07 11.03 -7.17
CA ARG A 65 -14.23 12.17 -7.59
C ARG A 65 -13.04 12.30 -6.64
N PRO A 66 -11.85 12.77 -7.10
CA PRO A 66 -10.65 12.85 -6.26
C PRO A 66 -10.87 13.52 -4.89
N ARG A 67 -11.60 14.65 -4.86
CA ARG A 67 -11.93 15.36 -3.61
C ARG A 67 -12.79 14.53 -2.65
N GLN A 68 -13.70 13.72 -3.17
CA GLN A 68 -14.54 12.84 -2.35
C GLN A 68 -13.72 11.66 -1.81
N ARG A 69 -12.77 11.14 -2.60
CA ARG A 69 -11.83 10.10 -2.16
C ARG A 69 -10.96 10.58 -1.00
N GLU A 70 -10.40 11.79 -1.10
CA GLU A 70 -9.59 12.38 -0.04
C GLU A 70 -10.41 12.52 1.25
N ARG A 71 -11.60 13.14 1.17
CA ARG A 71 -12.49 13.31 2.33
C ARG A 71 -12.89 11.98 2.99
N LEU A 72 -13.20 10.97 2.18
CA LEU A 72 -13.58 9.66 2.69
C LEU A 72 -12.39 8.95 3.36
N ARG A 73 -11.18 9.17 2.85
CA ARG A 73 -9.94 8.66 3.47
C ARG A 73 -9.63 9.36 4.78
N GLU A 74 -9.71 10.69 4.82
CA GLU A 74 -9.52 11.47 6.04
C GLU A 74 -10.52 11.03 7.13
N PHE A 75 -11.77 10.80 6.75
CA PHE A 75 -12.80 10.31 7.67
C PHE A 75 -12.48 8.91 8.22
N TYR A 76 -12.00 8.00 7.38
CA TYR A 76 -11.50 6.70 7.84
C TYR A 76 -10.31 6.85 8.80
N ASP A 77 -9.29 7.63 8.43
CA ASP A 77 -8.07 7.81 9.23
C ASP A 77 -8.41 8.40 10.63
N GLU A 78 -9.39 9.30 10.70
CA GLU A 78 -9.91 9.86 11.96
C GLU A 78 -10.54 8.77 12.85
N LEU A 79 -11.43 7.95 12.29
CA LEU A 79 -12.13 6.90 13.06
C LEU A 79 -11.20 5.75 13.45
N ASP A 80 -10.31 5.32 12.56
CA ASP A 80 -9.29 4.33 12.86
C ASP A 80 -8.36 4.80 13.98
N GLY A 81 -7.96 6.09 13.94
CA GLY A 81 -7.21 6.72 15.03
C GLY A 81 -7.96 6.65 16.37
N ARG A 82 -9.27 6.94 16.38
CA ARG A 82 -10.10 6.84 17.60
C ARG A 82 -10.22 5.40 18.11
N SER A 83 -10.47 4.44 17.22
CA SER A 83 -10.57 3.02 17.57
C SER A 83 -9.26 2.49 18.20
N LYS A 84 -8.11 2.89 17.64
CA LYS A 84 -6.79 2.57 18.21
C LYS A 84 -6.58 3.15 19.59
N VAL A 85 -6.96 4.41 19.81
CA VAL A 85 -6.86 5.07 21.12
C VAL A 85 -7.79 4.41 22.15
N ALA A 86 -8.96 3.94 21.71
CA ALA A 86 -9.90 3.20 22.55
C ALA A 86 -9.43 1.76 22.90
N GLY A 87 -8.36 1.28 22.27
CA GLY A 87 -7.82 -0.06 22.50
C GLY A 87 -8.54 -1.17 21.72
N GLU A 88 -9.33 -0.81 20.71
CA GLU A 88 -10.11 -1.76 19.90
C GLU A 88 -9.30 -2.39 18.75
N GLY A 89 -8.05 -1.96 18.56
CA GLY A 89 -7.15 -2.52 17.55
C GLY A 89 -7.17 -1.80 16.19
N GLY A 90 -8.03 -0.78 16.03
CA GLY A 90 -8.20 -0.06 14.78
C GLY A 90 -9.30 -0.65 13.90
N LEU A 91 -9.62 0.03 12.80
CA LEU A 91 -10.67 -0.36 11.88
C LEU A 91 -10.06 -0.94 10.60
N ALA A 92 -10.53 -2.10 10.17
CA ALA A 92 -10.26 -2.60 8.83
C ALA A 92 -11.03 -1.77 7.80
N LYS A 93 -10.33 -1.25 6.79
CA LYS A 93 -10.91 -0.31 5.83
C LYS A 93 -12.11 -0.86 5.05
N ASN A 94 -12.02 -2.10 4.55
CA ASN A 94 -13.08 -2.70 3.72
C ASN A 94 -14.12 -3.45 4.55
N ASP A 95 -13.68 -4.16 5.59
CA ASP A 95 -14.52 -5.09 6.34
C ASP A 95 -15.26 -4.40 7.49
N ASP A 96 -14.69 -3.34 8.07
CA ASP A 96 -15.36 -2.60 9.15
C ASP A 96 -15.91 -1.26 8.63
N PHE A 97 -15.04 -0.42 8.09
CA PHE A 97 -15.41 0.97 7.78
C PHE A 97 -16.36 1.09 6.59
N TYR A 98 -15.99 0.55 5.42
CA TYR A 98 -16.85 0.67 4.23
C TYR A 98 -18.14 -0.13 4.37
N GLU A 99 -18.10 -1.31 4.97
CA GLU A 99 -19.30 -2.11 5.25
C GLU A 99 -20.28 -1.33 6.13
N ALA A 100 -19.82 -0.84 7.29
CA ALA A 100 -20.67 -0.06 8.20
C ALA A 100 -21.16 1.25 7.58
N PHE A 101 -20.31 1.95 6.81
CA PHE A 101 -20.70 3.19 6.14
C PHE A 101 -21.81 2.97 5.12
N VAL A 102 -21.70 1.93 4.29
CA VAL A 102 -22.74 1.61 3.29
C VAL A 102 -24.02 1.14 3.96
N ALA A 103 -23.93 0.25 4.95
CA ALA A 103 -25.08 -0.20 5.72
C ALA A 103 -25.81 0.97 6.40
N PHE A 104 -25.06 1.89 7.03
CA PHE A 104 -25.63 3.10 7.64
C PHE A 104 -26.42 3.95 6.65
N VAL A 105 -25.91 4.15 5.42
CA VAL A 105 -26.65 4.92 4.41
C VAL A 105 -27.89 4.17 3.91
N LEU A 106 -27.80 2.86 3.70
CA LEU A 106 -28.88 2.06 3.11
C LEU A 106 -30.00 1.72 4.10
N ASP A 107 -29.66 1.48 5.36
CA ASP A 107 -30.58 0.97 6.37
C ASP A 107 -31.05 2.08 7.32
N GLU A 108 -30.16 2.98 7.73
CA GLU A 108 -30.45 3.99 8.75
C GLU A 108 -30.77 5.37 8.16
N ARG A 109 -30.12 5.74 7.04
CA ARG A 109 -30.24 7.09 6.45
C ARG A 109 -30.84 7.09 5.04
N ARG A 110 -31.62 6.05 4.72
CA ARG A 110 -32.16 5.86 3.37
C ARG A 110 -33.07 6.99 2.94
N GLU A 111 -33.95 7.42 3.82
CA GLU A 111 -34.94 8.47 3.52
C GLU A 111 -34.24 9.81 3.35
N GLU A 112 -33.31 10.18 4.23
CA GLU A 112 -32.55 11.43 4.08
C GLU A 112 -31.63 11.39 2.86
N PHE A 113 -31.16 10.21 2.45
CA PHE A 113 -30.41 10.07 1.22
C PHE A 113 -31.29 10.27 -0.03
N ILE A 114 -32.56 9.83 0.00
CA ILE A 114 -33.54 10.10 -1.05
C ILE A 114 -33.88 11.59 -1.11
N GLU A 115 -34.13 12.21 0.05
CA GLU A 115 -34.36 13.67 0.16
C GLU A 115 -33.14 14.46 -0.32
N TYR A 116 -31.92 14.04 0.03
CA TYR A 116 -30.68 14.69 -0.45
C TYR A 116 -30.53 14.67 -1.98
N LEU A 117 -31.18 13.73 -2.65
CA LEU A 117 -31.22 13.65 -4.11
C LEU A 117 -32.40 14.43 -4.72
N ASP A 118 -33.21 15.09 -3.90
CA ASP A 118 -34.49 15.74 -4.28
C ASP A 118 -35.46 14.75 -4.97
N LEU A 119 -35.53 13.51 -4.46
CA LEU A 119 -36.35 12.43 -5.02
C LEU A 119 -37.52 12.00 -4.11
N ASP A 120 -37.77 12.73 -3.05
CA ASP A 120 -38.83 12.48 -2.07
C ASP A 120 -40.24 12.89 -2.56
N GLU A 121 -40.33 13.67 -3.64
CA GLU A 121 -41.59 14.12 -4.25
C GLU A 121 -42.08 13.25 -5.44
N LEU A 122 -41.47 12.08 -5.70
CA LEU A 122 -41.85 11.14 -6.77
C LEU A 122 -42.82 10.04 -6.30
#